data_AF-A0A9D0KXR3-F1
#
_entry.id   AF-A0A9D0KXR3-F1
#
_cell.length_a   1.000
_cell.length_b   1.000
_cell.length_c   1.000
_cell.angle_alpha   90.00
_cell.angle_beta   90.00
_cell.angle_gamma   90.00
#
_symmetry.space_group_name_H-M   'P 1'
#
loop_
_entity.id
_entity.type
_entity.pdbx_description
1 polymer ?
#
loop_
_entity_poly.entity_id
_entity_poly.type
_entity_poly.pdbx_seq_one_letter_code
_entity_poly.pdbx_strand_id
1 'polypeptide(L)'
;MRKRGIPRKYQENIRCPECGSNWCKKFGKNTGKQRYKCNNCGRLFYQGAKYHKHPEKMKLLALKMYSEGMSKSAIARVLNLPYGAVARWTYEAGKYLDKHLEKKWKRLANNVDIEEISIDEMRSYVNKNTEENSVWIWTACIKRGERKYYVYEVGGRDEETFLKSTG
;
A
#
# COMPACT_ATOMS: atom_id res chain seq x y z
N MET A 1 -21.89 35.91 19.55
CA MET A 1 -22.88 34.81 19.42
C MET A 1 -22.17 33.52 19.04
N ARG A 2 -22.10 32.53 19.94
CA ARG A 2 -21.57 31.19 19.59
C ARG A 2 -22.56 30.54 18.62
N LYS A 3 -22.16 30.25 17.39
CA LYS A 3 -22.97 29.47 16.44
C LYS A 3 -23.32 28.15 17.12
N ARG A 4 -24.59 27.96 17.51
CA ARG A 4 -25.06 26.69 18.06
C ARG A 4 -24.87 25.66 16.94
N GLY A 5 -23.89 24.76 17.11
CA GLY A 5 -23.60 23.74 16.12
C GLY A 5 -24.84 22.88 15.87
N ILE A 6 -25.10 22.54 14.61
CA ILE A 6 -26.20 21.63 14.25
C ILE A 6 -25.96 20.30 15.00
N PRO A 7 -26.94 19.81 15.78
CA PRO A 7 -26.80 18.55 16.49
C PRO A 7 -26.46 17.39 15.54
N ARG A 8 -25.60 16.48 15.98
CA ARG A 8 -25.29 15.26 15.20
C ARG A 8 -26.56 14.42 15.07
N LYS A 9 -27.05 14.24 13.85
CA LYS A 9 -28.16 13.33 13.57
C LYS A 9 -27.60 11.92 13.30
N TYR A 10 -27.86 10.99 14.21
CA TYR A 10 -27.55 9.58 14.06
C TYR A 10 -28.71 8.85 13.38
N GLN A 11 -28.42 7.91 12.49
CA GLN A 11 -29.43 7.09 11.82
C GLN A 11 -29.39 5.67 12.34
N GLU A 12 -30.44 5.23 13.02
CA GLU A 12 -30.51 3.90 13.67
C GLU A 12 -30.28 2.75 12.68
N ASN A 13 -30.82 2.87 11.46
CA ASN A 13 -30.81 1.82 10.45
C ASN A 13 -29.68 1.92 9.41
N ILE A 14 -28.73 2.84 9.60
CA ILE A 14 -27.61 3.06 8.68
C ILE A 14 -26.31 3.03 9.48
N ARG A 15 -25.50 1.99 9.27
CA ARG A 15 -24.15 1.90 9.84
C ARG A 15 -23.10 1.93 8.74
N CYS A 16 -22.04 2.68 8.99
CA CYS A 16 -20.89 2.68 8.10
C CYS A 16 -20.26 1.27 8.07
N PRO A 17 -20.07 0.65 6.90
CA PRO A 17 -19.48 -0.69 6.79
C PRO A 17 -17.98 -0.74 7.10
N GLU A 18 -17.33 0.42 7.28
CA GLU A 18 -15.91 0.52 7.60
C GLU A 18 -15.65 0.75 9.08
N CYS A 19 -16.32 1.74 9.70
CA CYS A 19 -16.09 2.10 11.10
C CYS A 19 -17.29 1.83 12.04
N GLY A 20 -18.40 1.27 11.54
CA GLY A 20 -19.59 0.94 12.34
C GLY A 20 -20.45 2.13 12.82
N SER A 21 -19.98 3.37 12.60
CA SER A 21 -20.68 4.59 13.02
C SER A 21 -22.06 4.74 12.35
N ASN A 22 -23.06 5.12 13.14
CA ASN A 22 -24.40 5.49 12.71
C ASN A 22 -24.53 6.99 12.40
N TRP A 23 -23.44 7.77 12.49
CA TRP A 23 -23.42 9.18 12.11
C TRP A 23 -23.24 9.32 10.59
N CYS A 24 -24.28 8.96 9.84
CA CYS A 24 -24.28 8.93 8.38
C CYS A 24 -25.36 9.84 7.81
N LYS A 25 -25.06 10.54 6.70
CA LYS A 25 -26.00 11.39 5.97
C LYS A 25 -26.24 10.90 4.55
N LYS A 26 -27.41 11.15 3.98
CA LYS A 26 -27.71 10.88 2.56
C LYS A 26 -26.73 11.69 1.68
N PHE A 27 -26.24 11.08 0.61
CA PHE A 27 -25.25 11.67 -0.31
C PHE A 27 -25.65 11.37 -1.76
N GLY A 28 -26.78 11.93 -2.19
CA GLY A 28 -27.32 11.73 -3.53
C GLY A 28 -27.70 10.27 -3.84
N LYS A 29 -28.02 10.02 -5.10
CA LYS A 29 -28.29 8.68 -5.65
C LYS A 29 -27.32 8.42 -6.78
N ASN A 30 -26.90 7.16 -6.93
CA ASN A 30 -26.18 6.71 -8.11
C ASN A 30 -26.82 5.40 -8.57
N THR A 31 -26.99 5.22 -9.89
CA THR A 31 -27.69 4.06 -10.49
C THR A 31 -29.04 3.77 -9.81
N GLY A 32 -29.81 4.81 -9.46
CA GLY A 32 -31.09 4.71 -8.74
C GLY A 32 -31.01 4.36 -7.24
N LYS A 33 -29.85 3.92 -6.73
CA LYS A 33 -29.66 3.51 -5.34
C LYS A 33 -29.22 4.68 -4.46
N GLN A 34 -29.79 4.77 -3.26
CA GLN A 34 -29.44 5.80 -2.27
C GLN A 34 -28.01 5.57 -1.74
N ARG A 35 -27.17 6.60 -1.86
CA ARG A 35 -25.82 6.63 -1.24
C ARG A 35 -25.85 7.39 0.08
N TYR A 36 -24.95 7.01 0.97
CA TYR A 36 -24.74 7.61 2.29
C TYR A 36 -23.26 7.96 2.45
N LYS A 37 -22.98 9.06 3.15
CA LYS A 37 -21.64 9.48 3.58
C LYS A 37 -21.54 9.34 5.10
N CYS A 38 -20.53 8.62 5.58
CA CYS A 38 -20.19 8.60 6.99
C CYS A 38 -19.53 9.93 7.38
N ASN A 39 -20.06 10.62 8.39
CA ASN A 39 -19.47 11.86 8.89
C ASN A 39 -18.27 11.60 9.82
N ASN A 40 -18.08 10.35 10.29
CA ASN A 40 -16.93 9.96 11.12
C ASN A 40 -15.66 9.69 10.28
N CYS A 41 -15.76 8.80 9.28
CA CYS A 41 -14.61 8.39 8.45
C CYS A 41 -14.64 8.95 7.02
N GLY A 42 -15.70 9.65 6.62
CA GLY A 42 -15.84 10.21 5.27
C GLY A 42 -16.30 9.22 4.19
N ARG A 43 -16.36 7.91 4.48
CA ARG A 43 -16.70 6.87 3.49
C ARG A 43 -18.07 7.02 2.86
N LEU A 44 -18.15 6.76 1.55
CA LEU A 44 -19.38 6.67 0.77
C LEU A 44 -19.81 5.20 0.62
N PHE A 45 -21.08 4.89 0.84
CA PHE A 45 -21.63 3.53 0.74
C PHE A 45 -23.12 3.53 0.39
N TYR A 46 -23.67 2.38 -0.03
CA TYR A 46 -25.11 2.20 -0.26
C TYR A 46 -25.76 1.50 0.95
N GLN A 47 -27.03 1.79 1.21
CA GLN A 47 -27.81 1.06 2.22
C GLN A 47 -28.00 -0.40 1.80
N GLY A 48 -27.71 -1.33 2.72
CA GLY A 48 -27.76 -2.77 2.43
C GLY A 48 -26.61 -3.31 1.59
N ALA A 49 -25.57 -2.52 1.32
CA ALA A 49 -24.37 -3.02 0.64
C ALA A 49 -23.67 -4.08 1.50
N LYS A 50 -23.84 -5.35 1.14
CA LYS A 50 -23.02 -6.45 1.66
C LYS A 50 -21.64 -6.35 1.02
N TYR A 51 -20.67 -5.85 1.77
CA TYR A 51 -19.28 -5.90 1.37
C TYR A 51 -18.72 -7.26 1.76
N HIS A 52 -18.51 -8.13 0.76
CA HIS A 52 -17.73 -9.34 0.95
C HIS A 52 -16.27 -8.94 1.13
N LYS A 53 -15.85 -8.69 2.38
CA LYS A 53 -14.43 -8.61 2.70
C LYS A 53 -13.88 -10.03 2.58
N HIS A 54 -12.86 -10.21 1.74
CA HIS A 54 -12.11 -11.45 1.76
C HIS A 54 -11.50 -11.65 3.15
N PRO A 55 -11.46 -12.89 3.67
CA PRO A 55 -10.80 -13.19 4.94
C PRO A 55 -9.34 -12.72 4.94
N GLU A 56 -8.87 -12.22 6.08
CA GLU A 56 -7.49 -11.74 6.21
C GLU A 56 -6.45 -12.82 5.88
N LYS A 57 -6.71 -14.07 6.29
CA LYS A 57 -5.88 -15.24 5.95
C LYS A 57 -5.66 -15.38 4.44
N MET A 58 -6.68 -15.06 3.64
CA MET A 58 -6.63 -15.16 2.18
C MET A 58 -5.76 -14.03 1.58
N LYS A 59 -5.83 -12.82 2.15
CA LYS A 59 -4.92 -11.72 1.80
C LYS A 59 -3.47 -12.08 2.13
N LEU A 60 -3.21 -12.62 3.31
CA LEU A 60 -1.86 -13.02 3.73
C LEU A 60 -1.28 -14.12 2.82
N LEU A 61 -2.08 -15.12 2.46
CA LEU A 61 -1.67 -16.17 1.54
C LEU A 61 -1.33 -15.60 0.15
N ALA A 62 -2.16 -14.68 -0.38
CA ALA A 62 -1.90 -14.02 -1.66
C ALA A 62 -0.59 -13.22 -1.64
N LEU A 63 -0.31 -12.50 -0.53
CA LEU A 63 0.94 -11.76 -0.37
C LEU A 63 2.15 -12.69 -0.28
N LYS A 64 2.04 -13.82 0.43
CA LYS A 64 3.09 -14.84 0.50
C LYS A 64 3.38 -15.41 -0.90
N MET A 65 2.37 -15.81 -1.65
CA MET A 65 2.56 -16.32 -3.00
C MET A 65 3.24 -15.30 -3.92
N TYR A 66 2.91 -14.01 -3.75
CA TYR A 66 3.56 -12.94 -4.49
C TYR A 66 5.04 -12.77 -4.11
N SER A 67 5.40 -12.86 -2.83
CA SER A 67 6.82 -12.79 -2.40
C SER A 67 7.64 -14.00 -2.87
N GLU A 68 7.01 -15.15 -3.09
CA GLU A 68 7.63 -16.34 -3.70
C GLU A 68 7.72 -16.24 -5.24
N GLY A 69 7.39 -15.10 -5.84
CA GLY A 69 7.56 -14.85 -7.28
C GLY A 69 6.36 -15.18 -8.15
N MET A 70 5.21 -15.58 -7.58
CA MET A 70 4.02 -15.83 -8.40
C MET A 70 3.44 -14.53 -8.98
N SER A 71 3.06 -14.57 -10.26
CA SER A 71 2.38 -13.44 -10.90
C SER A 71 0.99 -13.20 -10.28
N LYS A 72 0.55 -11.93 -10.27
CA LYS A 72 -0.78 -11.54 -9.76
C LYS A 72 -1.92 -12.33 -10.42
N SER A 73 -1.79 -12.61 -11.72
CA SER A 73 -2.74 -13.43 -12.48
C SER A 73 -2.69 -14.90 -12.07
N ALA A 74 -1.51 -15.47 -11.81
CA ALA A 74 -1.40 -16.84 -11.29
C ALA A 74 -2.05 -16.98 -9.91
N ILE A 75 -1.78 -16.03 -9.00
CA ILE A 75 -2.39 -15.99 -7.67
C ILE A 75 -3.91 -15.87 -7.76
N ALA A 76 -4.41 -14.98 -8.63
CA ALA A 76 -5.85 -14.80 -8.86
C ALA A 76 -6.52 -16.11 -9.31
N ARG A 77 -5.89 -16.87 -10.21
CA ARG A 77 -6.39 -18.18 -10.66
C ARG A 77 -6.36 -19.23 -9.54
N VAL A 78 -5.22 -19.38 -8.86
CA VAL A 78 -5.03 -20.41 -7.83
C VAL A 78 -5.97 -20.20 -6.63
N LEU A 79 -6.15 -18.95 -6.20
CA LEU A 79 -7.01 -18.62 -5.05
C LEU A 79 -8.46 -18.32 -5.44
N ASN A 80 -8.82 -18.43 -6.72
CA ASN A 80 -10.11 -18.02 -7.28
C ASN A 80 -10.54 -16.60 -6.80
N LEU A 81 -9.61 -15.67 -6.90
CA LEU A 81 -9.77 -14.27 -6.48
C LEU A 81 -9.88 -13.35 -7.69
N PRO A 82 -10.64 -12.24 -7.59
CA PRO A 82 -10.57 -11.19 -8.59
C PRO A 82 -9.14 -10.64 -8.70
N TYR A 83 -8.61 -10.53 -9.93
CA TYR A 83 -7.29 -9.95 -10.18
C TYR A 83 -7.11 -8.59 -9.49
N GLY A 84 -8.13 -7.73 -9.57
CA GLY A 84 -8.12 -6.41 -8.94
C GLY A 84 -7.96 -6.45 -7.42
N ALA A 85 -8.40 -7.51 -6.74
CA ALA A 85 -8.19 -7.68 -5.31
C ALA A 85 -6.70 -7.97 -5.01
N VAL A 86 -6.11 -8.91 -5.75
CA VAL A 86 -4.68 -9.26 -5.62
C VAL A 86 -3.80 -8.06 -5.94
N ALA A 87 -4.04 -7.39 -7.08
CA ALA A 87 -3.29 -6.21 -7.49
C ALA A 87 -3.34 -5.11 -6.42
N ARG A 88 -4.53 -4.79 -5.91
CA ARG A 88 -4.70 -3.81 -4.83
C ARG A 88 -3.93 -4.20 -3.57
N TRP A 89 -4.00 -5.46 -3.13
CA TRP A 89 -3.29 -5.89 -1.92
C TRP A 89 -1.78 -5.83 -2.07
N THR A 90 -1.25 -6.25 -3.21
CA THR A 90 0.20 -6.15 -3.47
C THR A 90 0.67 -4.69 -3.48
N TYR A 91 -0.12 -3.79 -4.04
CA TYR A 91 0.19 -2.36 -4.07
C TYR A 91 0.14 -1.71 -2.69
N GLU A 92 -0.91 -2.01 -1.90
CA GLU A 92 -1.04 -1.52 -0.53
C GLU A 92 0.09 -2.03 0.37
N ALA A 93 0.50 -3.30 0.19
CA ALA A 93 1.61 -3.89 0.92
C ALA A 93 2.94 -3.23 0.56
N GLY A 94 3.22 -3.01 -0.74
CA GLY A 94 4.41 -2.29 -1.20
C GLY A 94 4.51 -0.89 -0.59
N LYS A 95 3.43 -0.09 -0.72
CA LYS A 95 3.38 1.25 -0.10
C LYS A 95 3.59 1.27 1.40
N TYR A 96 3.10 0.24 2.09
CA TYR A 96 3.32 0.11 3.52
C TYR A 96 4.79 -0.18 3.82
N LEU A 97 5.42 -1.07 3.07
CA LEU A 97 6.83 -1.42 3.21
C LEU A 97 7.75 -0.23 2.91
N ASP A 98 7.51 0.52 1.83
CA ASP A 98 8.31 1.71 1.48
C ASP A 98 8.38 2.69 2.67
N LYS A 99 7.23 3.00 3.26
CA LYS A 99 7.13 3.88 4.44
C LYS A 99 7.83 3.30 5.67
N HIS A 100 7.86 1.99 5.82
CA HIS A 100 8.55 1.35 6.96
C HIS A 100 10.06 1.32 6.75
N LEU A 101 10.52 1.08 5.53
CA LEU A 101 11.94 1.14 5.14
C LEU A 101 12.49 2.56 5.33
N GLU A 102 11.79 3.58 4.84
CA GLU A 102 12.21 4.99 4.99
C GLU A 102 12.39 5.38 6.47
N LYS A 103 11.45 4.97 7.34
CA LYS A 103 11.57 5.20 8.79
C LYS A 103 12.72 4.44 9.43
N LYS A 104 12.96 3.19 8.98
CA LYS A 104 14.06 2.36 9.48
C LYS A 104 15.40 2.95 9.09
N TRP A 105 15.51 3.45 7.85
CA TRP A 105 16.70 4.13 7.33
C TRP A 105 17.03 5.41 8.10
N LYS A 106 16.06 6.32 8.28
CA LYS A 106 16.28 7.57 9.05
C LYS A 106 16.77 7.33 10.48
N ARG A 107 16.39 6.21 11.11
CA ARG A 107 16.91 5.83 12.43
C ARG A 107 18.34 5.31 12.38
N LEU A 108 18.73 4.67 11.28
CA LEU A 108 20.06 4.12 11.10
C LEU A 108 21.09 5.21 10.80
N ALA A 109 20.75 6.16 9.92
CA ALA A 109 21.63 7.26 9.50
C ALA A 109 22.14 8.12 10.68
N ASN A 110 21.40 8.15 11.80
CA ASN A 110 21.74 8.95 12.97
C ASN A 110 22.72 8.27 13.94
N ASN A 111 23.17 7.04 13.70
CA ASN A 111 23.98 6.27 14.65
C ASN A 111 24.97 5.35 13.90
N VAL A 112 26.13 5.91 13.54
CA VAL A 112 27.01 5.34 12.51
C VAL A 112 28.19 4.59 13.12
N ASP A 113 28.02 3.28 13.30
CA ASP A 113 29.11 2.30 13.26
C ASP A 113 28.77 1.33 12.11
N ILE A 114 29.33 1.59 10.93
CA ILE A 114 29.15 0.77 9.74
C ILE A 114 30.42 -0.06 9.56
N GLU A 115 30.26 -1.38 9.45
CA GLU A 115 31.39 -2.29 9.24
C GLU A 115 31.67 -2.50 7.75
N GLU A 116 30.61 -2.69 6.96
CA GLU A 116 30.71 -3.08 5.56
C GLU A 116 29.48 -2.59 4.80
N ILE A 117 29.69 -2.13 3.57
CA ILE A 117 28.65 -1.81 2.61
C ILE A 117 28.94 -2.60 1.34
N SER A 118 27.99 -3.44 0.92
CA SER A 118 28.00 -4.11 -0.37
C SER A 118 26.93 -3.49 -1.25
N ILE A 119 27.28 -3.10 -2.48
CA ILE A 119 26.38 -2.47 -3.43
C ILE A 119 26.27 -3.38 -4.65
N ASP A 120 25.07 -3.49 -5.20
CA ASP A 120 24.78 -4.24 -6.43
C ASP A 120 23.74 -3.50 -7.29
N GLU A 121 23.78 -3.72 -8.60
CA GLU A 121 22.86 -3.12 -9.57
C GLU A 121 22.13 -4.19 -10.39
N MET A 122 20.82 -4.01 -10.55
CA MET A 122 20.00 -4.88 -11.39
C MET A 122 19.22 -4.05 -12.42
N ARG A 123 19.35 -4.41 -13.70
CA ARG A 123 18.53 -3.84 -14.76
C ARG A 123 17.21 -4.60 -14.90
N SER A 124 16.12 -3.86 -15.01
CA SER A 124 14.78 -4.36 -15.34
C SER A 124 14.06 -3.39 -16.28
N TYR A 125 12.75 -3.57 -16.49
CA TYR A 125 11.93 -2.68 -17.31
C TYR A 125 10.50 -2.55 -16.77
N VAL A 126 9.86 -1.42 -17.06
CA VAL A 126 8.44 -1.17 -16.70
C VAL A 126 7.59 -1.20 -17.97
N ASN A 127 6.49 -1.95 -17.96
CA ASN A 127 5.64 -2.21 -19.13
C ASN A 127 6.32 -3.07 -20.20
N LYS A 128 6.84 -2.44 -21.27
CA LYS A 128 7.45 -3.15 -22.40
C LYS A 128 8.95 -3.26 -22.17
N ASN A 129 9.54 -4.37 -22.61
CA ASN A 129 10.99 -4.55 -22.58
C ASN A 129 11.63 -3.73 -23.71
N THR A 130 11.84 -2.45 -23.45
CA THR A 130 12.50 -1.51 -24.35
C THR A 130 13.52 -0.70 -23.56
N GLU A 131 14.51 -0.14 -24.27
CA GLU A 131 15.56 0.65 -23.64
C GLU A 131 14.98 1.88 -22.89
N GLU A 132 14.03 2.58 -23.53
CA GLU A 132 13.29 3.72 -22.94
C GLU A 132 12.52 3.38 -21.65
N ASN A 133 12.14 2.11 -21.47
CA ASN A 133 11.38 1.64 -20.32
C ASN A 133 12.28 0.91 -19.31
N SER A 134 13.59 0.85 -19.57
CA SER A 134 14.55 0.21 -18.68
C SER A 134 14.70 1.02 -17.41
N VAL A 135 14.77 0.30 -16.29
CA VAL A 135 15.00 0.87 -14.96
C VAL A 135 16.15 0.14 -14.30
N TRP A 136 16.93 0.86 -13.53
CA TRP A 136 18.00 0.31 -12.71
C TRP A 136 17.55 0.29 -11.26
N ILE A 137 17.71 -0.88 -10.65
CA ILE A 137 17.45 -1.12 -9.24
C ILE A 137 18.81 -1.18 -8.58
N TRP A 138 19.17 -0.08 -7.93
CA TRP A 138 20.37 0.01 -7.10
C TRP A 138 20.04 -0.60 -5.74
N THR A 139 20.88 -1.49 -5.24
CA THR A 139 20.70 -2.12 -3.94
C THR A 139 21.95 -1.97 -3.11
N ALA A 140 21.79 -1.67 -1.82
CA ALA A 140 22.89 -1.65 -0.87
C ALA A 140 22.55 -2.50 0.35
N CYS A 141 23.50 -3.34 0.75
CA CYS A 141 23.48 -4.12 1.97
C CYS A 141 24.51 -3.53 2.93
N ILE A 142 24.03 -3.00 4.06
CA ILE A 142 24.84 -2.39 5.11
C ILE A 142 24.91 -3.35 6.29
N LYS A 143 26.12 -3.75 6.67
CA LYS A 143 26.38 -4.62 7.81
C LYS A 143 26.75 -3.81 9.05
N ARG A 144 26.15 -4.18 10.19
CA ARG A 144 26.44 -3.63 11.51
C ARG A 144 26.31 -4.74 12.56
N GLY A 145 27.43 -5.17 13.11
CA GLY A 145 27.52 -6.37 13.93
C GLY A 145 26.89 -7.56 13.21
N GLU A 146 25.94 -8.22 13.88
CA GLU A 146 25.21 -9.35 13.33
C GLU A 146 24.03 -8.94 12.41
N ARG A 147 23.72 -7.65 12.30
CA ARG A 147 22.55 -7.17 11.54
C ARG A 147 22.93 -6.70 10.14
N LYS A 148 22.07 -7.04 9.17
CA LYS A 148 22.12 -6.53 7.80
C LYS A 148 20.91 -5.65 7.51
N TYR A 149 21.16 -4.55 6.82
CA TYR A 149 20.15 -3.59 6.38
C TYR A 149 20.19 -3.53 4.86
N TYR A 150 19.03 -3.69 4.24
CA TYR A 150 18.89 -3.62 2.80
C TYR A 150 18.14 -2.35 2.45
N VAL A 151 18.72 -1.56 1.55
CA VAL A 151 18.09 -0.40 0.93
C VAL A 151 18.15 -0.57 -0.58
N TYR A 152 17.21 0.05 -1.28
CA TYR A 152 17.21 0.09 -2.72
C TYR A 152 16.69 1.43 -3.22
N GLU A 153 17.09 1.80 -4.42
CA GLU A 153 16.56 2.93 -5.17
C GLU A 153 16.31 2.47 -6.61
N VAL A 154 15.23 2.98 -7.23
CA VAL A 154 14.85 2.62 -8.60
C VAL A 154 14.85 3.88 -9.46
N GLY A 155 15.62 3.87 -10.55
CA GLY A 155 15.68 5.01 -11.45
C GLY A 155 16.60 4.78 -12.65
N GLY A 156 17.31 5.84 -13.05
CA GLY A 156 18.28 5.77 -14.14
C GLY A 156 19.59 5.11 -13.70
N ARG A 157 20.43 4.78 -14.68
CA ARG A 157 21.83 4.43 -14.43
C ARG A 157 22.68 5.69 -14.45
N ASP A 158 22.40 6.58 -13.51
CA ASP A 158 23.04 7.87 -13.37
C ASP A 158 23.45 8.12 -11.92
N GLU A 159 24.40 9.05 -11.77
CA GLU A 159 24.92 9.45 -10.46
C GLU A 159 23.82 10.05 -9.58
N GLU A 160 22.84 10.75 -10.17
CA GLU A 160 21.73 11.35 -9.41
C GLU A 160 20.89 10.27 -8.70
N THR A 161 20.52 9.21 -9.41
CA THR A 161 19.79 8.06 -8.86
C THR A 161 20.65 7.32 -7.85
N PHE A 162 21.94 7.12 -8.14
CA PHE A 162 22.87 6.46 -7.23
C PHE A 162 23.03 7.20 -5.90
N LEU A 163 23.18 8.53 -5.94
CA LEU A 163 23.34 9.34 -4.73
C LEU A 163 22.07 9.33 -3.86
N LYS A 164 20.88 9.34 -4.46
CA LYS A 164 19.62 9.14 -3.71
C LYS A 164 19.56 7.81 -2.96
N SER A 165 20.23 6.78 -3.50
CA SER A 165 20.28 5.44 -2.89
C SER A 165 21.28 5.33 -1.73
N THR A 166 22.28 6.20 -1.68
CA THR A 166 23.40 6.14 -0.73
C THR A 166 23.30 7.16 0.42
N GLY A 167 22.46 8.19 0.29
CA GLY A 167 22.19 9.16 1.36
C GLY A 167 21.46 10.41 0.89
#